data_AF-A0A931R0A3-F1
#
_entry.id   AF-A0A931R0A3-F1
#
_cell.length_a   1.000
_cell.length_b   1.000
_cell.length_c   1.000
_cell.angle_alpha   90.00
_cell.angle_beta   90.00
_cell.angle_gamma   90.00
#
_symmetry.space_group_name_H-M   'P 1'
#
loop_
_entity.id
_entity.type
_entity.pdbx_description
1 polymer ?
#
loop_
_entity_poly.entity_id
_entity_poly.type
_entity_poly.pdbx_seq_one_letter_code
_entity_poly.pdbx_strand_id
1 'polypeptide(L)'
;MPGERPHPPSLREQARRDVLSRVAESAGDHIQIGSHHLCLTPLAFVSDYVETLREIDIEARALAGRLGIRQFEVMPALNDSPKFIAAFADLALKQVAIRAPV
;
A
#
# COMPACT_ATOMS: atom_id res chain seq x y z
N MET A 1 -20.99 36.40 4.49
CA MET A 1 -20.72 35.30 3.54
C MET A 1 -20.96 34.00 4.27
N PRO A 2 -21.94 33.16 3.87
CA PRO A 2 -22.07 31.84 4.48
C PRO A 2 -20.82 31.05 4.09
N GLY A 3 -20.05 30.59 5.09
CA GLY A 3 -18.83 29.83 4.86
C GLY A 3 -19.13 28.59 4.03
N GLU A 4 -18.42 28.42 2.92
CA GLU A 4 -18.47 27.20 2.12
C GLU A 4 -18.23 26.00 3.05
N ARG A 5 -19.17 25.05 3.05
CA ARG A 5 -18.97 23.79 3.75
C ARG A 5 -17.76 23.10 3.11
N PRO A 6 -16.78 22.63 3.89
CA PRO A 6 -15.60 21.98 3.32
C PRO A 6 -16.05 20.80 2.47
N HIS A 7 -15.51 20.70 1.25
CA HIS A 7 -15.77 19.57 0.38
C HIS A 7 -15.26 18.28 1.03
N PRO A 8 -16.01 17.18 0.91
CA PRO A 8 -15.51 15.88 1.34
C PRO A 8 -14.22 15.58 0.58
N PRO A 9 -13.24 14.96 1.24
CA PRO A 9 -11.98 14.66 0.61
C PRO A 9 -12.16 13.72 -0.58
N SER A 10 -11.31 13.88 -1.59
CA SER A 10 -11.21 12.92 -2.69
C SER A 10 -10.78 11.53 -2.19
N LEU A 11 -11.07 10.50 -2.99
CA LEU A 11 -10.65 9.12 -2.70
C LEU A 11 -9.12 9.03 -2.52
N ARG A 12 -8.36 9.81 -3.30
CA ARG A 12 -6.89 9.87 -3.20
C ARG A 12 -6.44 10.45 -1.86
N GLU A 13 -7.05 11.55 -1.43
CA GLU A 13 -6.73 12.15 -0.13
C GLU A 13 -7.10 11.23 1.03
N GLN A 14 -8.21 10.50 0.92
CA GLN A 14 -8.60 9.52 1.92
C GLN A 14 -7.61 8.36 1.99
N ALA A 15 -7.28 7.74 0.85
CA ALA A 15 -6.31 6.65 0.80
C ALA A 15 -4.93 7.07 1.34
N ARG A 16 -4.46 8.27 1.00
CA ARG A 16 -3.21 8.83 1.54
C ARG A 16 -3.27 8.95 3.07
N ARG A 17 -4.34 9.51 3.64
CA ARG A 17 -4.50 9.63 5.10
C ARG A 17 -4.52 8.26 5.78
N ASP A 18 -5.21 7.30 5.18
CA ASP A 18 -5.33 5.94 5.73
C ASP A 18 -3.96 5.26 5.80
N VAL A 19 -3.15 5.36 4.75
CA VAL A 19 -1.78 4.79 4.74
C VAL A 19 -0.90 5.44 5.81
N LEU A 20 -0.89 6.77 5.89
CA LEU A 20 -0.06 7.47 6.89
C LEU A 20 -0.47 7.11 8.33
N SER A 21 -1.78 7.00 8.58
CA SER A 21 -2.30 6.56 9.87
C SER A 21 -1.79 5.16 10.24
N ARG A 22 -1.86 4.21 9.29
CA ARG A 22 -1.37 2.84 9.48
C ARG A 22 0.13 2.77 9.72
N VAL A 23 0.91 3.58 9.00
CA VAL A 23 2.36 3.66 9.21
C VAL A 23 2.68 4.20 10.61
N ALA A 24 1.95 5.21 11.09
CA ALA A 24 2.15 5.74 12.44
C ALA A 24 1.85 4.70 13.53
N GLU A 25 0.71 4.00 13.39
CA GLU A 25 0.29 2.93 14.29
C GLU A 25 1.32 1.80 14.32
N SER A 26 1.66 1.20 13.18
CA SER A 26 2.62 0.10 13.12
C SER A 26 4.04 0.50 13.53
N ALA A 27 4.46 1.74 13.25
CA ALA A 27 5.74 2.23 13.74
C ALA A 27 5.75 2.29 15.28
N GLY A 28 4.67 2.77 15.90
CA GLY A 28 4.51 2.78 17.35
C GLY A 28 4.63 1.38 17.94
N ASP A 29 3.91 0.41 17.39
CA ASP A 29 3.94 -0.99 17.84
C ASP A 29 5.33 -1.59 17.73
N HIS A 30 6.02 -1.36 16.60
CA HIS A 30 7.37 -1.87 16.38
C HIS A 30 8.37 -1.29 17.38
N ILE A 31 8.30 0.01 17.65
CA ILE A 31 9.18 0.66 18.62
C ILE A 31 8.94 0.14 20.03
N GLN A 32 7.68 -0.11 20.42
CA GLN A 32 7.36 -0.69 21.73
C GLN A 32 8.00 -2.07 21.94
N ILE A 33 8.11 -2.88 20.87
CA ILE A 33 8.76 -4.20 20.92
C ILE A 33 10.27 -4.17 20.61
N GLY A 34 10.87 -2.97 20.47
CA GLY A 34 12.30 -2.80 20.17
C GLY A 34 12.71 -3.08 18.73
N SER A 35 11.74 -3.16 17.80
CA SER A 35 11.99 -3.29 16.37
C SER A 35 12.05 -1.92 15.70
N HIS A 36 13.06 -1.72 14.85
CA HIS A 36 13.26 -0.47 14.11
C HIS A 36 13.09 -0.64 12.59
N HIS A 37 12.45 -1.73 12.16
CA HIS A 37 12.32 -2.10 10.76
C HIS A 37 10.83 -2.21 10.41
N LEU A 38 10.41 -1.58 9.31
CA LEU A 38 9.02 -1.60 8.85
C LEU A 38 8.99 -1.78 7.33
N CYS A 39 8.11 -2.65 6.84
CA CYS A 39 7.89 -2.88 5.41
C CYS A 39 6.41 -2.64 5.09
N LEU A 40 6.15 -1.77 4.13
CA LEU A 40 4.81 -1.49 3.62
C LEU A 40 4.51 -2.39 2.42
N THR A 41 3.35 -3.04 2.44
CA THR A 41 2.89 -3.92 1.36
C THR A 41 1.63 -3.35 0.69
N PRO A 42 1.65 -3.04 -0.62
CA PRO A 42 0.46 -2.59 -1.34
C PRO A 42 -0.48 -3.78 -1.60
N LEU A 43 -1.52 -3.93 -0.77
CA LEU A 43 -2.48 -5.04 -0.89
C LEU A 43 -3.69 -4.74 -1.78
N ALA A 44 -4.06 -3.47 -1.92
CA ALA A 44 -5.29 -3.07 -2.61
C ALA A 44 -5.15 -2.99 -4.14
N PHE A 45 -3.92 -2.99 -4.66
CA PHE A 45 -3.62 -2.84 -6.07
C PHE A 45 -2.53 -3.83 -6.48
N VAL A 46 -2.66 -4.37 -7.70
CA VAL A 46 -1.72 -5.35 -8.24
C VAL A 46 -0.62 -4.72 -9.10
N SER A 47 -0.76 -3.45 -9.48
CA SER A 47 0.19 -2.72 -10.30
C SER A 47 0.62 -1.42 -9.63
N ASP A 48 1.85 -0.99 -9.90
CA ASP A 48 2.33 0.31 -9.47
C ASP A 48 1.63 1.45 -10.24
N TYR A 49 1.31 2.53 -9.52
CA TYR A 49 0.71 3.75 -10.05
C TYR A 49 1.55 4.95 -9.58
N VAL A 50 2.16 5.63 -10.55
CA VAL A 50 3.22 6.60 -10.31
C VAL A 50 2.74 7.81 -9.51
N GLU A 51 1.56 8.36 -9.82
CA GLU A 51 1.12 9.62 -9.20
C GLU A 51 0.71 9.51 -7.73
N THR A 52 0.33 8.32 -7.23
CA THR A 52 -0.18 8.17 -5.86
C THR A 52 0.77 7.39 -4.96
N LEU A 53 1.39 6.32 -5.45
CA LEU A 53 2.25 5.48 -4.61
C LEU A 53 3.59 6.15 -4.30
N ARG A 54 4.13 6.95 -5.24
CA ARG A 54 5.41 7.62 -5.01
C ARG A 54 5.33 8.71 -3.94
N GLU A 55 4.29 9.53 -3.99
CA GLU A 55 4.06 10.57 -2.98
C GLU A 55 3.83 9.95 -1.59
N ILE A 56 3.02 8.89 -1.53
CA ILE A 56 2.75 8.17 -0.29
C ILE A 56 4.03 7.53 0.27
N ASP A 57 4.89 6.90 -0.54
CA ASP A 57 6.17 6.33 -0.09
C ASP A 57 7.07 7.39 0.55
N ILE A 58 7.26 8.54 -0.12
CA ILE A 58 8.11 9.62 0.39
C ILE A 58 7.62 10.08 1.77
N GLU A 59 6.32 10.34 1.90
CA GLU A 59 5.74 10.82 3.14
C GLU A 59 5.72 9.77 4.26
N ALA A 60 5.37 8.53 3.93
CA ALA A 60 5.35 7.40 4.85
C ALA A 60 6.75 7.12 5.40
N ARG A 61 7.77 7.14 4.53
CA ARG A 61 9.17 6.98 4.92
C ARG A 61 9.63 8.09 5.86
N ALA A 62 9.30 9.34 5.53
CA ALA A 62 9.63 10.48 6.38
C ALA A 62 8.93 10.38 7.75
N LEU A 63 7.66 9.97 7.77
CA LEU A 63 6.89 9.74 8.99
C LEU A 63 7.50 8.63 9.85
N ALA A 64 7.77 7.46 9.26
CA ALA A 64 8.38 6.32 9.94
C ALA A 64 9.75 6.70 10.55
N GLY A 65 10.58 7.43 9.81
CA GLY A 65 11.86 7.93 10.30
C GLY A 65 11.72 8.85 11.51
N ARG A 66 10.75 9.77 11.50
CA ARG A 66 10.45 10.64 12.66
C ARG A 66 9.98 9.86 13.89
N LEU A 67 9.40 8.68 13.69
CA LEU A 67 8.90 7.81 14.77
C LEU A 67 9.95 6.81 15.28
N GLY A 68 11.18 6.82 14.74
CA GLY A 68 12.27 5.98 15.22
C GLY A 68 12.50 4.69 14.43
N ILE A 69 11.79 4.49 13.32
CA ILE A 69 12.09 3.43 12.35
C ILE A 69 13.39 3.79 11.63
N ARG A 70 14.34 2.86 11.60
CA ARG A 70 15.66 3.02 10.97
C ARG A 70 15.70 2.45 9.56
N GLN A 71 14.91 1.40 9.30
CA GLN A 71 14.75 0.82 7.98
C GLN A 71 13.28 0.78 7.60
N PHE A 72 12.94 1.48 6.52
CA PHE A 72 11.59 1.50 5.96
C PHE A 72 11.67 1.04 4.51
N GLU A 73 10.92 0.01 4.15
CA GLU A 73 10.84 -0.48 2.77
C GLU A 73 9.40 -0.46 2.27
N VAL A 74 9.23 -0.30 0.96
CA VAL A 74 7.95 -0.49 0.30
C VAL A 74 8.12 -1.61 -0.70
N MET A 75 7.31 -2.66 -0.56
CA MET A 75 7.28 -3.75 -1.54
C MET A 75 6.74 -3.20 -2.86
N PRO A 76 7.37 -3.49 -4.02
CA PRO A 76 6.75 -3.21 -5.31
C PRO A 76 5.40 -3.94 -5.42
N ALA A 77 4.46 -3.41 -6.19
CA ALA A 77 3.23 -4.14 -6.49
C ALA A 77 3.55 -5.45 -7.26
N LEU A 78 2.54 -6.30 -7.44
CA LEU A 78 2.71 -7.60 -8.08
C LEU A 78 3.18 -7.47 -9.54
N ASN A 79 2.80 -6.40 -10.23
CA ASN A 79 3.23 -6.04 -11.58
C ASN A 79 3.24 -7.25 -12.53
N ASP A 80 4.38 -7.54 -13.15
CA ASP A 80 4.62 -8.63 -14.10
C ASP A 80 5.10 -9.93 -13.43
N SER A 81 4.87 -10.08 -12.13
CA SER A 81 5.23 -11.29 -11.37
C SER A 81 4.68 -12.55 -12.07
N PRO A 82 5.57 -13.47 -12.51
CA PRO A 82 5.14 -14.70 -13.18
C PRO A 82 4.20 -15.55 -12.32
N LYS A 83 4.40 -15.53 -10.99
CA LYS A 83 3.54 -16.25 -10.04
C LYS A 83 2.14 -15.64 -9.97
N PHE A 84 2.05 -14.31 -9.97
CA PHE A 84 0.76 -13.62 -9.97
C PHE A 84 0.01 -13.88 -11.28
N ILE A 85 0.68 -13.74 -12.42
CA ILE A 85 0.10 -14.01 -13.74
C ILE A 85 -0.41 -15.45 -13.84
N ALA A 86 0.38 -16.43 -13.38
CA ALA A 86 -0.03 -17.84 -13.37
C ALA A 86 -1.27 -18.07 -12.49
N ALA A 87 -1.29 -17.51 -11.27
CA ALA A 87 -2.43 -17.64 -10.37
C ALA A 87 -3.69 -16.95 -10.91
N PHE A 88 -3.53 -15.80 -11.56
CA PHE A 88 -4.63 -15.07 -12.18
C PHE A 88 -5.22 -15.83 -13.37
N ALA A 89 -4.36 -16.43 -14.21
CA ALA A 89 -4.78 -17.28 -15.32
C ALA A 89 -5.52 -18.53 -14.82
N ASP A 90 -5.01 -19.21 -13.79
CA ASP A 90 -5.68 -20.37 -13.19
C ASP A 90 -7.06 -20.00 -12.63
N LEU A 91 -7.19 -18.85 -11.97
CA LEU A 91 -8.48 -18.33 -11.49
C LEU A 91 -9.46 -18.07 -12.64
N ALA A 92 -9.01 -17.40 -13.71
CA ALA A 92 -9.83 -17.11 -14.87
C ALA A 92 -10.32 -18.39 -15.57
N LEU A 93 -9.43 -19.36 -15.77
CA LEU A 93 -9.74 -20.63 -16.42
C LEU A 93 -10.72 -21.48 -15.60
N LYS A 94 -10.54 -21.54 -14.27
CA LYS A 94 -11.51 -22.14 -13.35
C LYS A 94 -12.90 -21.52 -13.48
N GLN A 95 -12.97 -20.20 -13.61
CA GLN A 95 -14.25 -19.50 -13.71
C GLN A 95 -15.01 -19.80 -15.00
N VAL A 96 -14.32 -20.12 -16.09
CA VAL A 96 -14.92 -20.52 -17.37
C VAL A 96 -14.98 -22.04 -17.57
N ALA A 97 -14.74 -22.82 -16.51
CA ALA A 97 -14.71 -24.30 -16.52
C ALA A 97 -13.71 -24.89 -17.54
N ILE A 98 -12.66 -24.15 -17.89
CA ILE A 98 -11.54 -24.64 -18.71
C ILE A 98 -10.43 -25.08 -17.76
N ARG A 99 -9.86 -26.26 -17.98
CA ARG A 99 -8.73 -26.74 -17.17
C ARG A 99 -7.46 -26.03 -17.61
N ALA A 100 -6.71 -25.47 -16.66
CA ALA A 100 -5.42 -24.85 -16.96
C ALA A 100 -4.47 -25.88 -17.59
N PRO A 101 -3.77 -25.53 -18.69
CA PRO A 101 -2.72 -26.38 -19.22
C PRO A 101 -1.60 -26.50 -18.17
N VAL A 102 -1.13 -27.74 -17.97
CA VAL A 102 -0.08 -28.11 -17.01
C VAL A 102 1.29 -27.72 -17.55
#